data_AF-A0A2P6ASM6-F1
#
_entry.id   AF-A0A2P6ASM6-F1
#
_cell.length_a   1.000
_cell.length_b   1.000
_cell.length_c   1.000
_cell.angle_alpha   90.00
_cell.angle_beta   90.00
_cell.angle_gamma   90.00
#
_symmetry.space_group_name_H-M   'P 1'
#
loop_
_entity.id
_entity.type
_entity.pdbx_description
1 polymer ?
#
loop_
_entity_poly.entity_id
_entity_poly.type
_entity_poly.pdbx_seq_one_letter_code
_entity_poly.pdbx_strand_id
1 'polypeptide(L)'
;MSAEHGGSLDIQALYSDHHRWLFGWLRSRLGCVAQAEDLTHDTYLRLLQRPAQPRPQEPRAFLTTIARGLVIDHWRRESLRRAWLEALASLPEAEAGSPEQEHLVLELLDQIAVMLDGLRPRVRTAFLLA
;
A
#
# COMPACT_ATOMS: atom_id res chain seq x y z
N MET A 1 -8.32 34.52 -29.32
CA MET A 1 -7.49 34.60 -28.09
C MET A 1 -7.24 33.19 -27.61
N SER A 2 -5.98 32.80 -27.65
CA SER A 2 -5.45 31.46 -27.41
C SER A 2 -5.22 31.19 -25.92
N ALA A 3 -5.16 29.89 -25.58
CA ALA A 3 -4.49 29.26 -24.41
C ALA A 3 -5.16 29.50 -23.03
N GLU A 4 -5.41 28.54 -22.14
CA GLU A 4 -4.84 27.22 -21.88
C GLU A 4 -5.90 26.30 -21.22
N HIS A 5 -6.17 25.11 -21.79
CA HIS A 5 -6.67 23.99 -21.00
C HIS A 5 -5.47 23.05 -20.82
N GLY A 6 -4.62 23.35 -19.85
CA GLY A 6 -3.62 22.39 -19.36
C GLY A 6 -4.38 21.11 -18.97
N GLY A 7 -4.22 20.06 -19.77
CA GLY A 7 -5.09 18.89 -19.74
C GLY A 7 -5.17 18.28 -18.35
N SER A 8 -6.36 18.31 -17.76
CA SER A 8 -6.65 17.59 -16.53
C SER A 8 -6.43 16.08 -16.76
N LEU A 9 -5.98 15.38 -15.72
CA LEU A 9 -5.77 13.94 -15.75
C LEU A 9 -7.09 13.22 -16.06
N ASP A 10 -7.20 12.67 -17.27
CA ASP A 10 -8.26 11.73 -17.64
C ASP A 10 -7.91 10.33 -17.13
N ILE A 11 -8.55 9.94 -16.03
CA ILE A 11 -8.33 8.65 -15.38
C ILE A 11 -8.88 7.50 -16.24
N GLN A 12 -9.95 7.71 -17.02
CA GLN A 12 -10.51 6.68 -17.88
C GLN A 12 -9.54 6.33 -19.01
N ALA A 13 -8.93 7.35 -19.64
CA ALA A 13 -7.88 7.14 -20.62
C ALA A 13 -6.66 6.44 -20.00
N LEU A 14 -6.21 6.92 -18.84
CA LEU A 14 -5.08 6.32 -18.12
C LEU A 14 -5.32 4.85 -17.74
N TYR A 15 -6.56 4.51 -17.37
CA TYR A 15 -6.96 3.14 -17.06
C TYR A 15 -6.94 2.28 -18.32
N SER A 16 -7.63 2.70 -19.37
CA SER A 16 -7.74 1.96 -20.63
C SER A 16 -6.37 1.70 -21.26
N ASP A 17 -5.47 2.69 -21.22
CA ASP A 17 -4.16 2.62 -21.88
C ASP A 17 -3.11 1.84 -21.07
N HIS A 18 -3.22 1.81 -19.73
CA HIS A 18 -2.11 1.34 -18.88
C HIS A 18 -2.48 0.29 -17.84
N HIS A 19 -3.76 -0.02 -17.62
CA HIS A 19 -4.21 -1.02 -16.64
C HIS A 19 -3.49 -2.37 -16.82
N ARG A 20 -3.52 -2.92 -18.04
CA ARG A 20 -2.93 -4.25 -18.33
C ARG A 20 -1.42 -4.26 -18.10
N TRP A 21 -0.74 -3.17 -18.44
CA TRP A 21 0.69 -3.03 -18.22
C TRP A 21 1.02 -2.93 -16.73
N LEU A 22 0.29 -2.10 -15.98
CA LEU A 22 0.48 -1.92 -14.55
C LEU A 22 0.23 -3.23 -13.79
N PHE A 23 -0.86 -3.92 -14.13
CA PHE A 23 -1.17 -5.24 -13.61
C PHE A 23 -0.03 -6.25 -13.87
N GLY A 24 0.49 -6.31 -15.10
CA GLY A 24 1.63 -7.17 -15.42
C GLY A 24 2.89 -6.83 -14.62
N TRP A 25 3.17 -5.53 -14.44
CA TRP A 25 4.27 -5.07 -13.61
C TRP A 25 4.07 -5.46 -12.12
N LEU A 26 2.89 -5.26 -11.55
CA LEU A 26 2.56 -5.65 -10.18
C LEU A 26 2.61 -7.16 -9.97
N ARG A 27 2.08 -7.94 -10.90
CA ARG A 27 2.13 -9.41 -10.87
C ARG A 27 3.57 -9.91 -10.82
N SER A 28 4.48 -9.31 -11.59
CA SER A 28 5.91 -9.67 -11.56
C SER A 28 6.60 -9.34 -10.22
N ARG A 29 6.05 -8.39 -9.45
CA ARG A 29 6.59 -7.96 -8.15
C ARG A 29 6.02 -8.75 -6.98
N LEU A 30 4.75 -9.14 -7.05
CA LEU A 30 4.02 -9.79 -5.96
C LEU A 30 4.03 -11.32 -6.08
N GLY A 31 4.13 -11.86 -7.29
CA GLY A 31 4.03 -13.30 -7.54
C GLY A 31 2.60 -13.87 -7.36
N CYS A 32 1.63 -13.04 -6.95
CA CYS A 32 0.23 -13.41 -6.76
C CYS A 32 -0.68 -12.61 -7.69
N VAL A 33 -1.63 -13.29 -8.35
CA VAL A 33 -2.58 -12.67 -9.29
C VAL A 33 -3.58 -11.79 -8.55
N ALA A 34 -4.25 -12.32 -7.53
CA ALA A 34 -5.27 -11.58 -6.77
C ALA A 34 -4.69 -10.30 -6.15
N GLN A 35 -3.53 -10.39 -5.48
CA GLN A 35 -2.87 -9.21 -4.91
C GLN A 35 -2.49 -8.18 -5.98
N ALA A 36 -2.12 -8.62 -7.18
CA ALA A 36 -1.80 -7.70 -8.28
C ALA A 36 -3.05 -7.01 -8.82
N GLU A 37 -4.20 -7.68 -8.86
CA GLU A 37 -5.49 -7.05 -9.21
C GLU A 37 -5.88 -6.00 -8.17
N ASP A 38 -5.81 -6.35 -6.89
CA ASP A 38 -6.12 -5.45 -5.77
C ASP A 38 -5.24 -4.19 -5.82
N LEU A 39 -3.91 -4.37 -5.89
CA LEU A 39 -2.97 -3.24 -5.91
C LEU A 39 -3.08 -2.41 -7.20
N THR A 40 -3.50 -3.01 -8.32
CA THR A 40 -3.81 -2.26 -9.54
C THR A 40 -5.04 -1.39 -9.29
N HIS A 41 -6.10 -1.96 -8.74
CA HIS A 41 -7.33 -1.25 -8.43
C HIS A 41 -7.09 -0.10 -7.44
N ASP A 42 -6.39 -0.36 -6.35
CA ASP A 42 -6.01 0.63 -5.33
C ASP A 42 -5.20 1.79 -5.91
N THR A 43 -4.34 1.51 -6.89
CA THR A 43 -3.59 2.57 -7.59
C THR A 43 -4.55 3.55 -8.27
N TYR A 44 -5.57 3.05 -8.96
CA TYR A 44 -6.56 3.89 -9.64
C TYR A 44 -7.56 4.53 -8.68
N LEU A 45 -7.97 3.84 -7.60
CA LEU A 45 -8.79 4.45 -6.55
C LEU A 45 -8.07 5.64 -5.89
N ARG A 46 -6.77 5.51 -5.60
CA ARG A 46 -5.95 6.62 -5.10
C ARG A 46 -5.88 7.80 -6.07
N LEU A 47 -5.93 7.54 -7.38
CA LEU A 47 -5.99 8.61 -8.38
C LEU A 47 -7.35 9.30 -8.40
N LEU A 48 -8.44 8.53 -8.28
CA LEU A 48 -9.81 9.06 -8.24
C LEU A 48 -10.08 9.93 -7.01
N GLN A 49 -9.44 9.62 -5.88
CA GLN A 49 -9.59 10.38 -4.63
C GLN A 49 -8.74 11.66 -4.58
N ARG A 50 -7.82 11.85 -5.53
CA ARG A 50 -6.95 13.03 -5.57
C ARG A 50 -7.64 14.21 -6.25
N PRO A 51 -7.33 15.45 -5.85
CA PRO A 51 -7.76 16.63 -6.59
C PRO A 51 -7.29 16.54 -8.05
N ALA A 52 -8.01 17.18 -8.97
CA ALA A 52 -7.65 17.23 -10.38
C ALA A 52 -6.17 17.62 -10.55
N GLN A 53 -5.41 16.74 -11.20
CA GLN A 53 -3.97 16.94 -11.45
C GLN A 53 -3.73 17.19 -12.94
N PRO A 54 -2.66 17.90 -13.31
CA PRO A 54 -2.25 17.95 -14.70
C PRO A 54 -1.89 16.55 -15.20
N ARG A 55 -2.13 16.29 -16.48
CA ARG A 55 -1.73 15.04 -17.13
C ARG A 55 -0.21 14.85 -17.03
N PRO A 56 0.29 13.70 -16.54
CA PRO A 56 1.72 13.43 -16.44
C PRO A 56 2.34 13.28 -17.84
N GLN A 57 3.55 13.82 -18.02
CA GLN A 57 4.34 13.62 -19.23
C GLN A 57 4.75 12.15 -19.40
N GLU A 58 4.96 11.44 -18.28
CA GLU A 58 5.31 10.03 -18.24
C GLU A 58 4.28 9.22 -17.42
N PRO A 59 3.16 8.79 -18.04
CA PRO A 59 2.08 8.09 -17.35
C PRO A 59 2.52 6.84 -16.59
N ARG A 60 3.40 6.03 -17.21
CA ARG A 60 3.90 4.78 -16.63
C ARG A 60 4.78 5.01 -15.40
N ALA A 61 5.69 5.99 -15.48
CA ALA A 61 6.55 6.36 -14.35
C ALA A 61 5.68 6.87 -13.18
N PHE A 62 4.72 7.74 -13.47
CA PHE A 62 3.77 8.25 -12.50
C PHE A 62 2.98 7.13 -11.80
N LEU A 63 2.37 6.22 -12.56
CA LEU A 63 1.65 5.06 -12.02
C LEU A 63 2.56 4.19 -11.14
N THR A 64 3.79 3.91 -11.58
CA THR A 64 4.71 3.09 -10.78
C THR A 64 5.13 3.76 -9.48
N THR A 65 5.22 5.09 -9.42
CA THR A 65 5.51 5.80 -8.16
C THR A 65 4.43 5.54 -7.12
N ILE A 66 3.16 5.60 -7.53
CA ILE A 66 2.02 5.33 -6.64
C ILE A 66 2.00 3.85 -6.25
N ALA A 67 2.09 2.96 -7.24
CA ALA A 67 2.04 1.52 -7.05
C ALA A 67 3.22 1.00 -6.20
N ARG A 68 4.42 1.59 -6.29
CA ARG A 68 5.55 1.24 -5.43
C ARG A 68 5.25 1.50 -3.95
N GLY A 69 4.65 2.65 -3.63
CA GLY A 69 4.24 2.95 -2.25
C GLY A 69 3.24 1.93 -1.73
N LEU A 70 2.28 1.53 -2.57
CA LEU A 70 1.31 0.48 -2.25
C LEU A 70 1.96 -0.90 -2.05
N VAL A 71 2.94 -1.27 -2.88
CA VAL A 71 3.68 -2.54 -2.74
C VAL A 71 4.50 -2.55 -1.44
N ILE A 72 5.16 -1.45 -1.09
CA ILE A 72 5.91 -1.34 0.17
C ILE A 72 4.98 -1.53 1.37
N ASP A 73 3.85 -0.84 1.36
CA ASP A 73 2.82 -0.93 2.40
C ASP A 73 2.25 -2.36 2.52
N HIS A 74 2.00 -3.02 1.38
CA HIS A 74 1.59 -4.43 1.34
C HIS A 74 2.63 -5.36 2.00
N TRP A 75 3.91 -5.25 1.62
CA TRP A 75 4.96 -6.09 2.21
C TRP A 75 5.18 -5.80 3.69
N ARG A 76 5.03 -4.54 4.12
CA ARG A 76 5.08 -4.17 5.53
C ARG A 76 3.99 -4.89 6.31
N ARG A 77 2.73 -4.81 5.87
CA ARG A 77 1.61 -5.52 6.50
C ARG A 77 1.78 -7.04 6.52
N GLU A 78 2.25 -7.60 5.40
CA GLU A 78 2.51 -9.04 5.29
C GLU A 78 3.62 -9.50 6.25
N SER A 79 4.70 -8.72 6.39
CA SER A 79 5.78 -9.03 7.35
C SER A 79 5.29 -9.01 8.80
N LEU A 80 4.42 -8.05 9.14
CA LEU A 80 3.82 -7.95 10.47
C LEU A 80 2.92 -9.15 10.76
N ARG A 81 2.07 -9.52 9.79
CA ARG A 81 1.19 -10.68 9.90
C ARG A 81 1.98 -11.97 10.11
N ARG A 82 3.09 -12.17 9.39
CA ARG A 82 3.96 -13.34 9.58
C ARG A 82 4.60 -13.37 10.96
N ALA A 83 5.18 -12.26 11.41
CA ALA A 83 5.79 -12.18 12.74
C ALA A 83 4.76 -12.45 13.85
N TRP A 84 3.52 -11.98 13.66
CA TRP A 84 2.42 -12.29 14.57
C TRP A 84 2.06 -13.77 14.59
N LEU A 85 1.91 -14.41 13.43
CA LEU A 85 1.63 -15.84 13.34
C LEU A 85 2.76 -16.70 13.93
N GLU A 86 4.01 -16.29 13.76
CA GLU A 86 5.17 -16.91 14.40
C GLU A 86 5.13 -16.78 15.92
N ALA A 87 4.74 -15.61 16.45
CA ALA A 87 4.55 -15.42 17.88
C ALA A 87 3.40 -16.29 18.42
N LEU A 88 2.27 -16.34 17.73
CA LEU A 88 1.14 -17.20 18.09
C LEU A 88 1.50 -18.69 18.09
N ALA A 89 2.33 -19.14 17.16
CA ALA A 89 2.77 -20.53 17.11
C ALA A 89 3.58 -20.95 18.36
N SER A 90 4.10 -20.00 19.13
CA SER A 90 4.80 -20.26 20.40
C SER A 90 3.88 -20.26 21.63
N LEU A 91 2.63 -19.84 21.48
CA LEU A 91 1.64 -19.76 22.56
C LEU A 91 0.79 -21.05 22.63
N PRO A 92 0.29 -21.42 23.82
CA PRO A 92 -0.69 -22.50 23.96
C PRO A 92 -1.99 -22.19 23.18
N GLU A 93 -2.58 -23.19 22.52
CA GLU A 93 -3.81 -23.03 21.72
C GLU A 93 -5.00 -22.42 22.49
N ALA A 94 -5.05 -22.60 23.82
CA ALA A 94 -6.07 -22.01 24.68
C ALA A 94 -6.01 -20.47 24.76
N GLU A 95 -4.91 -19.86 24.32
CA GLU A 95 -4.67 -18.42 24.31
C GLU A 95 -4.78 -17.83 22.88
N ALA A 96 -5.07 -18.65 21.86
CA ALA A 96 -5.31 -18.17 20.51
C ALA A 96 -6.65 -17.43 20.43
N GLY A 97 -6.60 -16.13 20.15
CA GLY A 97 -7.78 -15.27 20.01
C GLY A 97 -8.63 -15.61 18.77
N SER A 98 -9.82 -15.03 18.69
CA SER A 98 -10.68 -15.16 17.50
C SER A 98 -10.07 -14.44 16.28
N PRO A 99 -10.47 -14.78 15.03
CA PRO A 99 -10.01 -14.09 13.83
C PRO A 99 -10.27 -12.58 13.84
N GLU A 100 -11.37 -12.15 14.46
CA GLU A 100 -11.69 -10.73 14.63
C GLU A 100 -10.72 -10.05 15.59
N GLN A 101 -10.36 -10.71 16.69
CA GLN A 101 -9.36 -10.20 17.63
C GLN A 101 -7.98 -10.13 16.98
N GLU A 102 -7.60 -11.14 16.19
CA GLU A 102 -6.37 -11.13 15.40
C GLU A 102 -6.33 -9.91 14.46
N HIS A 103 -7.42 -9.64 13.75
CA HIS A 103 -7.52 -8.50 12.85
C HIS A 103 -7.31 -7.17 13.59
N LEU A 104 -7.99 -6.98 14.72
CA LEU A 104 -7.87 -5.78 15.54
C LEU A 104 -6.45 -5.58 16.09
N VAL A 105 -5.80 -6.66 16.52
CA VAL A 105 -4.41 -6.60 17.00
C VAL A 105 -3.46 -6.20 15.89
N LEU A 106 -3.57 -6.81 14.70
CA LEU A 106 -2.72 -6.45 13.55
C LEU A 106 -2.94 -5.01 13.10
N GLU A 107 -4.18 -4.53 13.08
CA GLU A 107 -4.50 -3.14 12.77
C GLU A 107 -3.86 -2.18 13.78
N LEU A 108 -4.00 -2.47 15.08
CA LEU A 108 -3.39 -1.67 16.14
C LEU A 108 -1.87 -1.65 16.03
N LEU A 109 -1.23 -2.78 15.74
CA LEU A 109 0.21 -2.88 15.56
C LEU A 109 0.69 -2.06 14.34
N ASP A 110 -0.05 -2.08 13.22
CA ASP A 110 0.28 -1.24 12.05
C ASP A 110 0.15 0.26 12.37
N GLN A 111 -0.88 0.66 13.11
CA GLN A 111 -1.03 2.04 13.59
C GLN A 111 0.11 2.47 14.50
N ILE A 112 0.50 1.62 15.47
CA ILE A 112 1.66 1.87 16.34
C ILE A 112 2.93 2.00 15.51
N ALA A 113 3.15 1.12 14.54
CA ALA A 113 4.33 1.18 13.66
C ALA A 113 4.39 2.50 12.88
N VAL A 114 3.26 2.96 12.31
CA VAL A 114 3.16 4.25 11.64
C VAL A 114 3.48 5.41 12.58
N MET A 115 2.96 5.39 13.81
CA MET A 115 3.25 6.43 14.82
C MET A 115 4.74 6.45 15.20
N LEU A 116 5.33 5.28 15.44
CA LEU A 116 6.76 5.14 15.73
C LEU A 116 7.62 5.60 14.55
N ASP A 117 7.17 5.36 13.31
CA ASP A 117 7.85 5.83 12.10
C ASP A 117 7.88 7.36 11.99
N GLY A 118 6.87 8.04 12.54
CA GLY A 118 6.84 9.51 12.65
C GLY A 118 7.80 10.10 13.69
N LEU A 119 8.37 9.29 14.59
CA LEU A 119 9.27 9.76 15.64
C LEU A 119 10.71 9.95 15.15
N ARG A 120 11.43 10.88 15.77
CA ARG A 120 12.88 11.04 15.58
C ARG A 120 13.60 9.73 15.97
N PRO A 121 14.69 9.33 15.26
CA PRO A 121 15.33 8.03 15.46
C PRO A 121 15.66 7.70 16.92
N ARG A 122 16.25 8.64 17.67
CA ARG A 122 16.60 8.44 19.09
C ARG A 122 15.40 8.17 19.99
N VAL A 123 14.27 8.82 19.72
CA VAL A 123 13.04 8.63 20.50
C VAL A 123 12.45 7.27 20.19
N ARG A 124 12.38 6.90 18.90
CA ARG A 124 11.94 5.56 18.48
C ARG A 124 12.76 4.45 19.13
N THR A 125 14.09 4.57 19.09
CA THR A 125 14.99 3.57 19.70
C THR A 125 14.76 3.46 21.21
N ALA A 126 14.53 4.57 21.91
CA ALA A 126 14.23 4.53 23.35
C ALA A 126 12.93 3.76 23.65
N PHE A 127 11.88 3.92 22.84
CA PHE A 127 10.63 3.15 22.99
C PHE A 127 10.79 1.66 22.67
N LEU A 128 11.66 1.30 21.70
CA LEU A 128 11.85 -0.09 21.29
C LEU A 128 12.80 -0.89 22.21
N LEU A 129 13.59 -0.22 23.04
CA LEU A 129 14.58 -0.84 23.94
C LEU A 129 14.16 -0.85 25.42
N ALA A 130 13.00 -0.28 25.76
CA ALA A 130 12.44 -0.26 27.11
C ALA A 130 11.67 -1.55 27.41
#